data_AF-A0A165WTE1-F1
#
_entry.id   AF-A0A165WTE1-F1
#
_cell.length_a   1.000
_cell.length_b   1.000
_cell.length_c   1.000
_cell.angle_alpha   90.00
_cell.angle_beta   90.00
_cell.angle_gamma   90.00
#
_symmetry.space_group_name_H-M   'P 1'
#
loop_
_entity.id
_entity.type
_entity.pdbx_description
1 polymer ?
#
loop_
_entity_poly.entity_id
_entity_poly.type
_entity_poly.pdbx_seq_one_letter_code
_entity_poly.pdbx_strand_id
1 'polypeptide(L)'
;MELSDEPVDYFDPEERLKIEADFACTCALCKVALAAGEGYFIPLMADYSMFNKAVYGIFHKMFKPFEAPNGLYACHPCGRKWLEPREDGFPWAVLVICIPLMIYVCNVIYFAEDEATRGQTLDEILEDLKERPDLTDERRNAAPFLHCYQLLPVLAPEEFIPPPPILDVHPTPSTPVIYKRGSTTTHYRILEHNGGSVPSDTPSVHVPLYGQYEGGEIMLWRIPMRSHGLMVGYAQRLFFEDVYSSKVFDVFSRFLKMMLHNRRLPTGYRMPGAPSVYDVFSPPLTSSEASAKTFSQPMERDASSGSSSGSGSNSTSSTVEGEPSGITWGALPSLVSALKRWL
;
A
#
# COMPACT_ATOMS: atom_id res chain seq x y z
N MET A 1 -26.61 -13.66 10.79
CA MET A 1 -26.19 -12.29 10.43
C MET A 1 -25.45 -12.44 9.12
N GLU A 2 -26.17 -12.27 8.01
CA GLU A 2 -25.60 -12.37 6.67
C GLU A 2 -24.72 -11.12 6.48
N LEU A 3 -23.40 -11.32 6.45
CA LEU A 3 -22.47 -10.32 5.97
C LEU A 3 -22.83 -10.10 4.50
N SER A 4 -23.33 -8.91 4.16
CA SER A 4 -23.54 -8.50 2.77
C SER A 4 -22.21 -8.63 2.04
N ASP A 5 -22.12 -9.63 1.17
CA ASP A 5 -20.89 -10.24 0.66
C ASP A 5 -20.33 -9.50 -0.58
N GLU A 6 -20.60 -8.20 -0.70
CA GLU A 6 -19.99 -7.36 -1.73
C GLU A 6 -19.00 -6.40 -1.08
N PRO A 7 -17.71 -6.43 -1.47
CA PRO A 7 -16.78 -5.40 -1.05
C PRO A 7 -17.34 -4.06 -1.49
N VAL A 8 -17.60 -3.21 -0.51
CA VAL A 8 -18.16 -1.87 -0.70
C VAL A 8 -17.45 -1.20 -1.88
N ASP A 9 -18.21 -0.69 -2.85
CA ASP A 9 -17.69 -0.01 -4.04
C ASP A 9 -16.70 1.10 -3.68
N TYR A 10 -15.41 0.74 -3.59
CA TYR A 10 -14.32 1.62 -3.22
C TYR A 10 -13.84 2.41 -4.45
N PHE A 11 -13.67 1.71 -5.56
CA PHE A 11 -13.38 2.31 -6.87
C PHE A 11 -14.67 2.46 -7.66
N ASP A 12 -14.87 3.64 -8.24
CA ASP A 12 -15.96 3.88 -9.18
C ASP A 12 -15.76 3.05 -10.47
N PRO A 13 -16.83 2.79 -11.26
CA PRO A 13 -16.74 1.96 -12.45
C PRO A 13 -15.66 2.39 -13.47
N GLU A 14 -15.45 3.69 -13.65
CA GLU A 14 -14.42 4.21 -14.56
C GLU A 14 -13.01 3.83 -14.09
N GLU A 15 -12.74 3.93 -12.78
CA GLU A 15 -11.44 3.58 -12.19
C GLU A 15 -11.21 2.07 -12.19
N ARG A 16 -12.27 1.27 -12.03
CA ARG A 16 -12.20 -0.19 -12.20
C ARG A 16 -11.78 -0.60 -13.60
N LEU A 17 -12.35 0.03 -14.63
CA LEU A 17 -11.98 -0.22 -16.03
C LEU A 17 -10.51 0.16 -16.29
N LYS A 18 -10.03 1.26 -15.70
CA LYS A 18 -8.61 1.66 -15.77
C LYS A 18 -7.71 0.63 -15.08
N ILE A 19 -8.08 0.17 -13.88
CA ILE A 19 -7.34 -0.88 -13.16
C ILE A 19 -7.30 -2.17 -13.97
N GLU A 20 -8.43 -2.62 -14.52
CA GLU A 20 -8.49 -3.83 -15.35
C GLU A 20 -7.60 -3.70 -16.60
N ALA A 21 -7.66 -2.55 -17.28
CA ALA A 21 -6.83 -2.25 -18.44
C ALA A 21 -5.33 -2.20 -18.10
N ASP A 22 -4.97 -1.59 -16.96
CA ASP A 22 -3.58 -1.55 -16.47
C ASP A 22 -2.99 -2.94 -16.34
N PHE A 23 -3.79 -3.93 -15.94
CA PHE A 23 -3.37 -5.32 -15.76
C PHE A 23 -3.67 -6.23 -16.96
N ALA A 24 -4.13 -5.67 -18.08
CA ALA A 24 -4.53 -6.41 -19.28
C ALA A 24 -5.47 -7.59 -18.97
N CYS A 25 -6.42 -7.38 -18.05
CA CYS A 25 -7.33 -8.42 -17.55
C CYS A 25 -6.60 -9.65 -16.96
N THR A 26 -5.43 -9.48 -16.36
CA THR A 26 -4.68 -10.57 -15.71
C THR A 26 -4.52 -10.34 -14.21
N CYS A 27 -4.58 -11.40 -13.42
CA CYS A 27 -4.35 -11.31 -11.98
C CYS A 27 -2.91 -10.83 -11.69
N ALA A 28 -2.76 -9.79 -10.88
CA ALA A 28 -1.47 -9.21 -10.50
C ALA A 28 -0.51 -10.24 -9.90
N LEU A 29 -1.03 -11.21 -9.13
CA LEU A 29 -0.26 -12.24 -8.44
C LEU A 29 -0.04 -13.50 -9.29
N CYS A 30 -1.10 -14.28 -9.54
CA CYS A 30 -0.97 -15.57 -10.22
C CYS A 30 -0.91 -15.48 -11.74
N LYS A 31 -1.07 -14.28 -12.33
CA LYS A 31 -1.02 -14.05 -13.79
C LYS A 31 -2.07 -14.81 -14.62
N VAL A 32 -3.10 -15.37 -13.99
CA VAL A 32 -4.25 -15.94 -14.71
C VAL A 32 -4.98 -14.84 -15.48
N ALA A 33 -5.40 -15.11 -16.71
CA ALA A 33 -6.31 -14.24 -17.44
C ALA A 33 -7.71 -14.33 -16.82
N LEU A 34 -8.39 -13.19 -16.73
CA LEU A 34 -9.69 -13.04 -16.09
C LEU A 34 -10.70 -12.59 -17.12
N ALA A 35 -11.89 -13.21 -17.10
CA ALA A 35 -13.01 -12.70 -17.87
C ALA A 35 -13.59 -11.43 -17.21
N ALA A 36 -14.39 -10.70 -17.98
CA ALA A 36 -15.09 -9.52 -17.48
C ALA A 36 -15.90 -9.88 -16.22
N GLY A 37 -15.67 -9.14 -15.13
CA GLY A 37 -16.36 -9.33 -13.85
C GLY A 37 -15.77 -10.42 -12.94
N GLU A 38 -14.76 -11.19 -13.37
CA GLU A 38 -14.07 -12.16 -12.50
C GLU A 38 -12.96 -11.52 -11.64
N GLY A 39 -12.65 -10.27 -11.95
CA GLY A 39 -11.62 -9.49 -11.29
C GLY A 39 -12.05 -8.90 -9.96
N TYR A 40 -11.10 -8.87 -9.05
CA TYR A 40 -11.20 -8.34 -7.71
C TYR A 40 -10.27 -7.13 -7.55
N PHE A 41 -10.78 -6.05 -6.97
CA PHE A 41 -10.06 -4.77 -6.87
C PHE A 41 -9.58 -4.53 -5.43
N ILE A 42 -8.27 -4.59 -5.22
CA ILE A 42 -7.65 -4.43 -3.89
C ILE A 42 -7.12 -3.00 -3.74
N PRO A 43 -7.66 -2.16 -2.83
CA PRO A 43 -7.09 -0.86 -2.56
C PRO A 43 -5.79 -0.99 -1.76
N LEU A 44 -4.72 -0.37 -2.26
CA LEU A 44 -3.45 -0.25 -1.54
C LEU A 44 -3.64 0.69 -0.34
N MET A 45 -4.35 1.80 -0.49
CA MET A 45 -4.66 2.76 0.58
C MET A 45 -6.04 2.51 1.18
N ALA A 46 -6.19 1.44 1.96
CA ALA A 46 -7.49 1.01 2.48
C ALA A 46 -7.95 1.73 3.77
N ASP A 47 -7.04 2.40 4.50
CA ASP A 47 -7.35 3.03 5.79
C ASP A 47 -6.74 4.43 5.99
N TYR A 48 -7.25 5.17 6.99
CA TYR A 48 -6.80 6.53 7.33
C TYR A 48 -5.34 6.60 7.80
N SER A 49 -4.84 5.55 8.45
CA SER A 49 -3.45 5.50 8.92
C SER A 49 -2.49 5.46 7.74
N MET A 50 -2.86 4.74 6.69
CA MET A 50 -2.13 4.68 5.43
C MET A 50 -2.19 6.00 4.66
N PHE A 51 -3.38 6.60 4.62
CA PHE A 51 -3.58 7.91 4.03
C PHE A 51 -2.68 8.96 4.68
N ASN A 52 -2.65 9.06 6.01
CA ASN A 52 -1.79 10.01 6.71
C ASN A 52 -0.31 9.86 6.36
N LYS A 53 0.18 8.62 6.22
CA LYS A 53 1.58 8.36 5.83
C LYS A 53 1.88 8.83 4.41
N ALA A 54 0.92 8.70 3.49
CA ALA A 54 1.02 9.27 2.15
C ALA A 54 0.99 10.81 2.20
N VAL A 55 0.17 11.40 3.08
CA VAL A 55 0.02 12.86 3.18
C VAL A 55 1.29 13.60 3.58
N TYR A 56 2.15 12.98 4.40
CA TYR A 56 3.44 13.59 4.74
C TYR A 56 4.40 13.72 3.56
N GLY A 57 4.06 13.19 2.38
CA GLY A 57 4.85 13.37 1.16
C GLY A 57 6.22 12.71 1.27
N ILE A 58 6.36 11.66 2.08
CA ILE A 58 7.65 10.97 2.24
C ILE A 58 7.79 9.90 1.15
N PHE A 59 6.72 9.15 0.91
CA PHE A 59 6.71 8.04 -0.04
C PHE A 59 6.14 8.45 -1.39
N HIS A 60 5.07 9.24 -1.41
CA HIS A 60 4.35 9.58 -2.64
C HIS A 60 3.72 10.97 -2.58
N LYS A 61 3.35 11.49 -3.75
CA LYS A 61 2.59 12.73 -3.95
C LYS A 61 1.16 12.53 -4.43
N MET A 62 0.64 11.32 -4.64
CA MET A 62 -0.80 11.21 -4.92
C MET A 62 -1.63 11.19 -3.66
N PHE A 63 -2.76 11.89 -3.78
CA PHE A 63 -3.69 12.18 -2.71
C PHE A 63 -5.11 11.72 -3.04
N LYS A 64 -5.31 10.96 -4.13
CA LYS A 64 -6.64 10.53 -4.54
C LYS A 64 -6.79 9.03 -4.29
N PRO A 65 -7.30 8.63 -3.11
CA PRO A 65 -7.38 7.22 -2.73
C PRO A 65 -8.24 6.39 -3.67
N PHE A 66 -9.21 7.01 -4.36
CA PHE A 66 -10.15 6.30 -5.23
C PHE A 66 -9.70 6.16 -6.69
N GLU A 67 -8.52 6.64 -7.06
CA GLU A 67 -8.02 6.53 -8.43
C GLU A 67 -7.31 5.18 -8.70
N ALA A 68 -7.31 4.78 -9.97
CA ALA A 68 -6.76 3.52 -10.45
C ALA A 68 -5.34 3.17 -9.98
N PRO A 69 -4.37 4.11 -9.83
CA PRO A 69 -3.04 3.74 -9.36
C PRO A 69 -3.01 3.27 -7.89
N ASN A 70 -4.11 3.42 -7.14
CA ASN A 70 -4.29 2.85 -5.81
C ASN A 70 -4.87 1.42 -5.82
N GLY A 71 -5.29 0.87 -6.95
CA GLY A 71 -5.98 -0.43 -6.99
C GLY A 71 -5.18 -1.55 -7.65
N LEU A 72 -5.01 -2.70 -6.99
CA LEU A 72 -4.53 -3.92 -7.67
C LEU A 72 -5.70 -4.69 -8.27
N TYR A 73 -5.43 -5.38 -9.37
CA TYR A 73 -6.38 -6.31 -10.01
C TYR A 73 -5.97 -7.74 -9.71
N ALA A 74 -6.82 -8.54 -9.07
CA ALA A 74 -6.53 -9.91 -8.71
C ALA A 74 -7.70 -10.84 -9.04
N CYS A 75 -7.47 -12.12 -9.25
CA CYS A 75 -8.56 -13.08 -9.26
C CYS A 75 -9.11 -13.26 -7.83
N HIS A 76 -10.37 -13.68 -7.68
CA HIS A 76 -10.97 -13.91 -6.36
C HIS A 76 -10.11 -14.77 -5.41
N PRO A 77 -9.54 -15.92 -5.84
CA PRO A 77 -8.63 -16.69 -4.98
C PRO A 77 -7.41 -15.90 -4.53
N CYS A 78 -6.77 -15.12 -5.41
CA CYS A 78 -5.61 -14.32 -5.05
C CYS A 78 -5.99 -13.16 -4.12
N GLY A 79 -7.06 -12.43 -4.44
CA GLY A 79 -7.56 -11.34 -3.60
C GLY A 79 -7.86 -11.82 -2.18
N ARG A 80 -8.84 -12.72 -2.05
CA ARG A 80 -9.34 -13.20 -0.74
C ARG A 80 -8.27 -13.93 0.07
N LYS A 81 -7.46 -14.78 -0.57
CA LYS A 81 -6.48 -15.60 0.14
C LYS A 81 -5.18 -14.87 0.45
N TRP A 82 -4.73 -13.95 -0.40
CA TRP A 82 -3.37 -13.41 -0.25
C TRP A 82 -3.33 -11.95 0.15
N LEU A 83 -4.29 -11.15 -0.31
CA LEU A 83 -4.21 -9.68 -0.25
C LEU A 83 -5.27 -9.05 0.65
N GLU A 84 -6.35 -9.76 0.94
CA GLU A 84 -7.38 -9.29 1.86
C GLU A 84 -7.10 -9.69 3.32
N PRO A 85 -7.48 -8.83 4.28
CA PRO A 85 -7.48 -9.18 5.70
C PRO A 85 -8.27 -10.47 6.00
N ARG A 86 -7.68 -11.38 6.79
CA ARG A 86 -8.38 -12.52 7.36
C ARG A 86 -9.20 -12.09 8.58
N GLU A 87 -9.74 -13.07 9.30
CA GLU A 87 -10.40 -12.87 10.61
C GLU A 87 -9.51 -12.19 11.66
N ASP A 88 -8.19 -12.37 11.56
CA ASP A 88 -7.19 -11.70 12.41
C ASP A 88 -6.90 -10.25 12.01
N GLY A 89 -7.51 -9.77 10.92
CA GLY A 89 -7.33 -8.42 10.40
C GLY A 89 -6.11 -8.23 9.50
N PHE A 90 -5.39 -9.30 9.13
CA PHE A 90 -4.19 -9.24 8.30
C PHE A 90 -4.26 -10.13 7.07
N PRO A 91 -3.74 -9.70 5.91
CA PRO A 91 -3.61 -10.57 4.76
C PRO A 91 -2.48 -11.58 4.98
N TRP A 92 -2.49 -12.66 4.20
CA TRP A 92 -1.39 -13.64 4.27
C TRP A 92 -0.06 -13.07 3.80
N ALA A 93 -0.09 -12.21 2.78
CA ALA A 93 1.11 -11.69 2.17
C ALA A 93 0.97 -10.22 1.78
N VAL A 94 2.12 -9.58 1.59
CA VAL A 94 2.22 -8.19 1.15
C VAL A 94 3.32 -8.05 0.10
N LEU A 95 3.11 -7.16 -0.87
CA LEU A 95 4.10 -6.81 -1.88
C LEU A 95 5.03 -5.73 -1.30
N VAL A 96 6.32 -6.05 -1.19
CA VAL A 96 7.35 -5.13 -0.68
C VAL A 96 8.31 -4.81 -1.80
N ILE A 97 8.74 -3.56 -1.91
CA ILE A 97 9.77 -3.16 -2.86
C ILE A 97 11.05 -4.02 -2.65
N CYS A 98 11.66 -4.47 -3.74
CA CYS A 98 12.79 -5.41 -3.64
C CYS A 98 14.07 -4.78 -3.03
N ILE A 99 14.96 -5.64 -2.50
CA ILE A 99 16.22 -5.25 -1.85
C ILE A 99 17.08 -4.30 -2.70
N PRO A 100 17.34 -4.55 -4.00
CA PRO A 100 18.19 -3.67 -4.82
C PRO A 100 17.70 -2.22 -4.84
N LEU A 101 16.38 -2.01 -5.01
CA LEU A 101 15.79 -0.67 -4.99
C LEU A 101 15.87 -0.02 -3.61
N MET A 102 15.60 -0.76 -2.53
CA MET A 102 15.74 -0.22 -1.17
C MET A 102 17.16 0.27 -0.87
N ILE A 103 18.17 -0.52 -1.27
CA ILE A 103 19.58 -0.16 -1.12
C ILE A 103 19.92 1.08 -1.96
N TYR A 104 19.45 1.13 -3.20
CA TYR A 104 19.64 2.30 -4.07
C TYR A 104 19.09 3.57 -3.41
N VAL A 105 17.85 3.54 -2.92
CA VAL A 105 17.24 4.70 -2.27
C VAL A 105 17.99 5.09 -1.00
N CYS A 106 18.44 4.12 -0.20
CA CYS A 106 19.30 4.39 0.95
C CYS A 106 20.59 5.12 0.55
N ASN A 107 21.22 4.71 -0.56
CA ASN A 107 22.42 5.36 -1.07
C ASN A 107 22.13 6.80 -1.53
N VAL A 108 21.06 7.02 -2.29
CA VAL A 108 20.66 8.37 -2.73
C VAL A 108 20.50 9.31 -1.53
N ILE A 109 19.76 8.88 -0.51
CA ILE A 109 19.52 9.72 0.68
C ILE A 109 20.81 9.91 1.50
N TYR A 110 21.63 8.87 1.62
CA TYR A 110 22.87 8.94 2.39
C TYR A 110 23.87 9.95 1.80
N PHE A 111 23.95 10.04 0.47
CA PHE A 111 24.85 10.94 -0.25
C PHE A 111 24.21 12.26 -0.68
N ALA A 112 22.95 12.52 -0.31
CA ALA A 112 22.29 13.77 -0.66
C ALA A 112 22.90 14.96 0.11
N GLU A 113 23.48 15.91 -0.61
CA GLU A 113 24.14 17.09 -0.05
C GLU A 113 23.21 18.31 0.04
N ASP A 114 22.30 18.45 -0.93
CA ASP A 114 21.37 19.57 -1.03
C ASP A 114 20.00 19.24 -0.42
N GLU A 115 19.23 20.28 -0.10
CA GLU A 115 17.89 20.11 0.48
C GLU A 115 16.87 19.54 -0.52
N ALA A 116 17.00 19.83 -1.82
CA ALA A 116 16.04 19.38 -2.81
C ALA A 116 16.08 17.85 -2.96
N THR A 117 17.28 17.27 -3.10
CA THR A 117 17.48 15.81 -3.14
C THR A 117 17.01 15.14 -1.86
N ARG A 118 17.30 15.73 -0.69
CA ARG A 118 16.84 15.22 0.61
C ARG A 118 15.31 15.27 0.74
N GLY A 119 14.69 16.26 0.09
CA GLY A 119 13.25 16.48 0.05
C GLY A 119 12.48 15.48 -0.81
N GLN A 120 13.05 14.96 -1.90
CA GLN A 120 12.35 14.11 -2.88
C GLN A 120 11.55 12.96 -2.25
N THR A 121 10.36 12.66 -2.75
CA THR A 121 9.60 11.45 -2.39
C THR A 121 10.29 10.18 -2.87
N LEU A 122 9.86 9.01 -2.37
CA LEU A 122 10.34 7.73 -2.92
C LEU A 122 10.11 7.65 -4.44
N ASP A 123 8.92 8.03 -4.90
CA ASP A 123 8.60 7.94 -6.32
C ASP A 123 9.40 8.92 -7.17
N GLU A 124 9.72 10.12 -6.67
CA GLU A 124 10.60 11.05 -7.38
C GLU A 124 12.03 10.51 -7.51
N ILE A 125 12.56 9.88 -6.45
CA ILE A 125 13.89 9.23 -6.49
C ILE A 125 13.90 8.10 -7.54
N LEU A 126 12.81 7.33 -7.65
CA LEU A 126 12.71 6.22 -8.58
C LEU A 126 12.37 6.66 -10.01
N GLU A 127 11.64 7.77 -10.19
CA GLU A 127 11.45 8.39 -11.51
C GLU A 127 12.78 8.94 -12.02
N ASP A 128 13.58 9.56 -11.14
CA ASP A 128 14.95 9.98 -11.46
C ASP A 128 15.83 8.81 -11.93
N LEU A 129 15.68 7.64 -11.29
CA LEU A 129 16.37 6.40 -11.69
C LEU A 129 15.92 5.94 -13.08
N LYS A 130 14.62 6.01 -13.36
CA LYS A 130 14.03 5.64 -14.65
C LYS A 130 14.47 6.56 -15.79
N GLU A 131 14.55 7.87 -15.56
CA GLU A 131 14.98 8.85 -16.57
C GLU A 131 16.47 8.72 -16.90
N ARG A 132 17.29 8.35 -15.92
CA ARG A 132 18.76 8.33 -16.04
C ARG A 132 19.34 7.04 -15.44
N PRO A 133 19.10 5.86 -16.05
CA PRO A 133 19.51 4.58 -15.47
C PRO A 133 21.03 4.35 -15.53
N ASP A 134 21.73 4.97 -16.48
CA ASP A 134 23.14 4.65 -16.76
C ASP A 134 24.17 5.56 -16.09
N LEU A 135 23.70 6.60 -15.39
CA LEU A 135 24.55 7.69 -14.90
C LEU A 135 25.58 7.25 -13.85
N THR A 136 25.26 6.27 -13.00
CA THR A 136 26.19 5.71 -12.01
C THR A 136 26.08 4.19 -11.95
N ASP A 137 27.07 3.54 -11.38
CA ASP A 137 27.08 2.09 -11.18
C ASP A 137 25.89 1.64 -10.32
N GLU A 138 25.55 2.39 -9.28
CA GLU A 138 24.39 2.13 -8.42
C GLU A 138 23.09 2.18 -9.21
N ARG A 139 22.95 3.17 -10.10
CA ARG A 139 21.77 3.32 -10.96
C ARG A 139 21.68 2.14 -11.94
N ARG A 140 22.78 1.77 -12.62
CA ARG A 140 22.81 0.61 -13.54
C ARG A 140 22.45 -0.69 -12.83
N ASN A 141 22.89 -0.86 -11.59
CA ASN A 141 22.59 -2.04 -10.79
C ASN A 141 21.13 -2.09 -10.28
N ALA A 142 20.49 -0.94 -10.09
CA ALA A 142 19.13 -0.83 -9.54
C ALA A 142 18.05 -0.75 -10.62
N ALA A 143 18.34 -0.14 -11.77
CA ALA A 143 17.38 0.10 -12.86
C ALA A 143 16.64 -1.16 -13.35
N PRO A 144 17.27 -2.35 -13.48
CA PRO A 144 16.56 -3.57 -13.87
C PRO A 144 15.42 -3.96 -12.92
N PHE A 145 15.48 -3.48 -11.68
CA PHE A 145 14.51 -3.77 -10.62
C PHE A 145 13.42 -2.70 -10.49
N LEU A 146 13.39 -1.67 -11.34
CA LEU A 146 12.30 -0.70 -11.35
C LEU A 146 10.95 -1.42 -11.43
N HIS A 147 10.00 -0.93 -10.63
CA HIS A 147 8.66 -1.51 -10.46
C HIS A 147 8.62 -2.97 -9.98
N CYS A 148 9.71 -3.50 -9.40
CA CYS A 148 9.75 -4.87 -8.90
C CYS A 148 9.46 -4.96 -7.40
N TYR A 149 8.57 -5.90 -7.06
CA TYR A 149 8.11 -6.17 -5.71
C TYR A 149 8.30 -7.64 -5.36
N GLN A 150 8.68 -7.93 -4.13
CA GLN A 150 8.76 -9.27 -3.58
C GLN A 150 7.50 -9.53 -2.76
N LEU A 151 6.85 -10.67 -2.99
CA LEU A 151 5.75 -11.12 -2.14
C LEU A 151 6.34 -11.69 -0.85
N LEU A 152 5.92 -11.15 0.29
CA LEU A 152 6.40 -11.57 1.60
C LEU A 152 5.23 -11.90 2.51
N PRO A 153 5.34 -12.93 3.36
CA PRO A 153 4.35 -13.21 4.39
C PRO A 153 4.26 -12.08 5.42
N VAL A 154 3.04 -11.82 5.89
CA VAL A 154 2.77 -10.86 6.97
C VAL A 154 2.96 -11.49 8.34
N LEU A 155 2.54 -12.75 8.49
CA LEU A 155 2.61 -13.52 9.73
C LEU A 155 3.55 -14.71 9.60
N ALA A 156 4.02 -15.19 10.76
CA ALA A 156 5.01 -16.26 10.85
C ALA A 156 4.32 -17.55 10.46
N PRO A 157 5.07 -18.56 10.01
CA PRO A 157 4.46 -19.87 9.85
C PRO A 157 4.01 -20.32 11.24
N GLU A 158 2.71 -20.48 11.43
CA GLU A 158 2.20 -21.11 12.64
C GLU A 158 2.69 -22.56 12.63
N GLU A 159 3.38 -22.99 13.69
CA GLU A 159 4.03 -24.31 13.79
C GLU A 159 3.09 -25.51 13.57
N PHE A 160 1.77 -25.27 13.56
CA PHE A 160 0.72 -26.30 13.50
C PHE A 160 -0.25 -26.14 12.31
N ILE A 161 0.01 -25.24 11.36
CA ILE A 161 -0.84 -25.04 10.17
C ILE A 161 -0.41 -25.95 9.00
N PRO A 162 -1.35 -26.39 8.12
CA PRO A 162 -1.10 -27.11 6.86
C PRO A 162 0.07 -26.55 6.03
N PRO A 163 0.57 -27.30 5.02
CA PRO A 163 1.75 -26.90 4.24
C PRO A 163 1.66 -25.43 3.80
N PRO A 164 2.80 -24.73 3.81
CA PRO A 164 2.84 -23.30 3.54
C PRO A 164 2.10 -23.02 2.24
N PRO A 165 1.19 -22.03 2.21
CA PRO A 165 0.44 -21.71 1.01
C PRO A 165 1.41 -21.49 -0.15
N ILE A 166 1.17 -22.22 -1.23
CA ILE A 166 1.89 -22.09 -2.50
C ILE A 166 1.01 -21.25 -3.42
N LEU A 167 1.63 -20.25 -4.04
CA LEU A 167 1.03 -19.46 -5.11
C LEU A 167 1.40 -20.10 -6.43
N ASP A 168 0.40 -20.61 -7.15
CA ASP A 168 0.57 -21.13 -8.50
C ASP A 168 0.52 -19.97 -9.49
N VAL A 169 1.66 -19.62 -10.06
CA VAL A 169 1.79 -18.56 -11.06
C VAL A 169 1.69 -19.19 -12.45
N HIS A 170 0.71 -18.73 -13.24
CA HIS A 170 0.53 -19.14 -14.62
C HIS A 170 1.75 -18.76 -15.48
N PRO A 171 1.96 -19.47 -16.60
CA PRO A 171 3.04 -19.17 -17.52
C PRO A 171 3.04 -17.68 -17.91
N THR A 172 4.14 -17.00 -17.58
CA THR A 172 4.31 -15.56 -17.83
C THR A 172 5.75 -15.29 -18.27
N PRO A 173 6.02 -14.25 -19.09
CA PRO A 173 7.39 -13.91 -19.42
C PRO A 173 8.15 -13.59 -18.14
N SER A 174 9.39 -14.08 -18.06
CA SER A 174 10.24 -13.80 -16.91
C SER A 174 11.66 -13.46 -17.33
N THR A 175 12.26 -12.53 -16.60
CA THR A 175 13.61 -12.04 -16.84
C THR A 175 14.52 -12.50 -15.70
N PRO A 176 15.53 -13.36 -15.96
CA PRO A 176 16.56 -13.66 -14.97
C PRO A 176 17.48 -12.45 -14.79
N VAL A 177 17.72 -12.06 -13.54
CA VAL A 177 18.60 -10.94 -13.20
C VAL A 177 19.56 -11.34 -12.09
N ILE A 178 20.84 -11.03 -12.27
CA ILE A 178 21.87 -11.28 -11.26
C ILE A 178 22.21 -9.96 -10.59
N TYR A 179 22.01 -9.89 -9.28
CA TYR A 179 22.41 -8.75 -8.46
C TYR A 179 23.69 -9.09 -7.69
N LYS A 180 24.72 -8.26 -7.87
CA LYS A 180 26.00 -8.40 -7.16
C LYS A 180 26.15 -7.25 -6.16
N ARG A 181 26.47 -7.59 -4.91
CA ARG A 181 26.77 -6.60 -3.87
C ARG A 181 27.97 -7.06 -3.06
N GLY A 182 29.13 -6.43 -3.30
CA GLY A 182 30.40 -6.91 -2.76
C GLY A 182 30.69 -8.34 -3.25
N SER A 183 30.95 -9.26 -2.32
CA SER A 183 31.15 -10.68 -2.62
C SER A 183 29.84 -11.48 -2.76
N THR A 184 28.70 -10.90 -2.38
CA THR A 184 27.41 -11.60 -2.40
C THR A 184 26.76 -11.50 -3.77
N THR A 185 26.40 -12.64 -4.34
CA THR A 185 25.58 -12.73 -5.57
C THR A 185 24.19 -13.23 -5.20
N THR A 186 23.16 -12.60 -5.74
CA THR A 186 21.76 -13.01 -5.55
C THR A 186 21.10 -13.11 -6.93
N HIS A 187 20.46 -14.25 -7.17
CA HIS A 187 19.75 -14.52 -8.42
C HIS A 187 18.27 -14.18 -8.21
N TYR A 188 17.73 -13.37 -9.12
CA TYR A 188 16.34 -12.98 -9.15
C TYR A 188 15.69 -13.47 -10.43
N ARG A 189 14.42 -13.81 -10.33
CA ARG A 189 13.56 -14.05 -11.49
C ARG A 189 12.39 -13.07 -11.43
N ILE A 190 12.35 -12.15 -12.38
CA ILE A 190 11.32 -11.11 -12.45
C ILE A 190 10.19 -11.62 -13.33
N LEU A 191 9.00 -11.79 -12.76
CA LEU A 191 7.76 -12.03 -13.46
C LEU A 191 7.29 -10.72 -14.09
N GLU A 192 7.27 -10.68 -15.42
CA GLU A 192 6.94 -9.47 -16.16
C GLU A 192 5.45 -9.14 -16.08
N HIS A 193 5.14 -7.84 -16.19
CA HIS A 193 3.78 -7.33 -16.18
C HIS A 193 3.03 -7.64 -17.48
N ASN A 194 3.68 -7.35 -18.61
CA ASN A 194 3.09 -7.53 -19.93
C ASN A 194 3.34 -8.95 -20.42
N GLY A 195 2.25 -9.63 -20.80
CA GLY A 195 2.25 -10.89 -21.51
C GLY A 195 2.76 -10.73 -22.94
N GLY A 196 4.06 -10.46 -23.10
CA GLY A 196 4.75 -10.83 -24.33
C GLY A 196 4.47 -12.31 -24.64
N SER A 197 4.60 -12.72 -25.90
CA SER A 197 4.34 -14.12 -26.28
C SER A 197 5.15 -15.07 -25.41
N VAL A 198 4.47 -15.75 -24.49
CA VAL A 198 5.06 -16.80 -23.67
C VAL A 198 5.27 -18.00 -24.58
N PRO A 199 6.48 -18.57 -24.67
CA PRO A 199 6.67 -19.83 -25.38
C PRO A 199 5.67 -20.86 -24.87
N SER A 200 5.02 -21.59 -25.77
CA SER A 200 3.94 -22.52 -25.43
C SER A 200 4.33 -23.58 -24.39
N ASP A 201 5.62 -23.84 -24.24
CA ASP A 201 6.20 -24.82 -23.31
C ASP A 201 6.60 -24.23 -21.94
N THR A 202 6.31 -22.96 -21.66
CA THR A 202 6.67 -22.35 -20.39
C THR A 202 5.79 -22.95 -19.27
N PRO A 203 6.37 -23.62 -18.26
CA PRO A 203 5.60 -24.22 -17.19
C PRO A 203 5.10 -23.16 -16.21
N SER A 204 4.03 -23.49 -15.48
CA SER A 204 3.63 -22.74 -14.29
C SER A 204 4.74 -22.76 -13.24
N VAL A 205 4.80 -21.71 -12.42
CA VAL A 205 5.79 -21.58 -11.34
C VAL A 205 5.08 -21.67 -10.00
N HIS A 206 5.54 -22.55 -9.14
CA HIS A 206 5.04 -22.70 -7.77
C HIS A 206 5.87 -21.85 -6.83
N VAL A 207 5.30 -20.77 -6.29
CA VAL A 207 6.00 -19.86 -5.38
C VAL A 207 5.54 -20.13 -3.94
N PRO A 208 6.37 -20.72 -3.08
CA PRO A 208 6.02 -20.91 -1.69
C PRO A 208 6.00 -19.55 -0.98
N LEU A 209 4.97 -19.30 -0.15
CA LEU A 209 4.94 -18.09 0.67
C LEU A 209 6.05 -18.08 1.71
N TYR A 210 6.36 -19.26 2.26
CA TYR A 210 7.37 -19.46 3.29
C TYR A 210 8.52 -20.28 2.70
N GLY A 211 9.74 -19.77 2.78
CA GLY A 211 10.95 -20.48 2.32
C GLY A 211 11.46 -20.02 0.96
N GLN A 212 12.38 -20.80 0.39
CA GLN A 212 12.99 -20.52 -0.91
C GLN A 212 12.27 -21.29 -2.01
N TYR A 213 12.14 -20.66 -3.17
CA TYR A 213 11.76 -21.35 -4.41
C TYR A 213 12.79 -22.44 -4.74
N GLU A 214 12.35 -23.54 -5.35
CA GLU A 214 13.20 -24.71 -5.66
C GLU A 214 14.44 -24.35 -6.51
N GLY A 215 14.34 -23.32 -7.35
CA GLY A 215 15.45 -22.82 -8.15
C GLY A 215 16.48 -21.96 -7.40
N GLY A 216 16.27 -21.68 -6.11
CA GLY A 216 17.12 -20.79 -5.30
C GLY A 216 17.04 -19.30 -5.69
N GLU A 217 16.31 -18.97 -6.75
CA GLU A 217 16.07 -17.61 -7.21
C GLU A 217 14.99 -16.91 -6.37
N ILE A 218 15.15 -15.61 -6.16
CA ILE A 218 14.11 -14.79 -5.52
C ILE A 218 13.13 -14.33 -6.60
N MET A 219 11.86 -14.69 -6.44
CA MET A 219 10.77 -14.29 -7.33
C MET A 219 10.36 -12.85 -7.07
N LEU A 220 10.29 -12.04 -8.12
CA LEU A 220 9.81 -10.67 -8.08
C LEU A 220 8.66 -10.46 -9.06
N TRP A 221 7.71 -9.60 -8.73
CA TRP A 221 6.63 -9.15 -9.60
C TRP A 221 6.95 -7.76 -10.11
N ARG A 222 7.01 -7.57 -11.44
CA ARG A 222 7.03 -6.25 -12.02
C ARG A 222 5.60 -5.73 -12.15
N ILE A 223 5.32 -4.55 -11.58
CA ILE A 223 4.00 -3.88 -11.60
C ILE A 223 4.21 -2.39 -11.87
N PRO A 224 4.35 -1.97 -13.15
CA PRO A 224 4.78 -0.63 -13.53
C PRO A 224 3.74 0.45 -13.27
N MET A 225 2.46 0.10 -13.26
CA MET A 225 1.37 1.06 -13.15
C MET A 225 1.07 1.51 -11.72
N ARG A 226 1.86 1.08 -10.73
CA ARG A 226 1.64 1.37 -9.32
C ARG A 226 2.80 2.14 -8.72
N SER A 227 2.46 3.11 -7.87
CA SER A 227 3.44 3.90 -7.11
C SER A 227 4.19 3.00 -6.13
N HIS A 228 5.53 3.09 -6.12
CA HIS A 228 6.34 2.45 -5.09
C HIS A 228 6.03 3.03 -3.72
N GLY A 229 5.76 4.32 -3.65
CA GLY A 229 5.40 4.99 -2.42
C GLY A 229 4.13 4.43 -1.77
N LEU A 230 3.08 4.20 -2.56
CA LEU A 230 1.84 3.55 -2.08
C LEU A 230 2.09 2.13 -1.60
N MET A 231 2.84 1.33 -2.38
CA MET A 231 3.21 -0.03 -2.01
C MET A 231 4.02 -0.09 -0.70
N VAL A 232 4.96 0.83 -0.52
CA VAL A 232 5.74 0.94 0.73
C VAL A 232 4.85 1.37 1.90
N GLY A 233 3.92 2.31 1.70
CA GLY A 233 2.96 2.69 2.72
C GLY A 233 2.10 1.51 3.19
N TYR A 234 1.64 0.68 2.24
CA TYR A 234 0.90 -0.56 2.50
C TYR A 234 1.75 -1.59 3.24
N ALA A 235 2.95 -1.87 2.72
CA ALA A 235 3.90 -2.77 3.36
C ALA A 235 4.20 -2.32 4.80
N GLN A 236 4.52 -1.06 5.05
CA GLN A 236 4.84 -0.57 6.40
C GLN A 236 3.69 -0.76 7.40
N ARG A 237 2.43 -0.75 6.94
CA ARG A 237 1.26 -0.96 7.81
C ARG A 237 1.13 -2.43 8.25
N LEU A 238 1.62 -3.35 7.43
CA LEU A 238 1.41 -4.79 7.57
C LEU A 238 2.68 -5.57 7.92
N PHE A 239 3.85 -5.00 7.70
CA PHE A 239 5.12 -5.71 7.80
C PHE A 239 5.66 -5.62 9.24
N PHE A 240 5.66 -6.75 9.95
CA PHE A 240 5.97 -6.84 11.38
C PHE A 240 7.42 -7.30 11.66
N GLU A 241 7.98 -6.80 12.76
CA GLU A 241 9.39 -6.90 13.15
C GLU A 241 9.81 -8.28 13.68
N ASP A 242 8.87 -9.09 14.17
CA ASP A 242 9.18 -10.31 14.94
C ASP A 242 8.93 -11.63 14.20
N VAL A 243 8.67 -11.56 12.90
CA VAL A 243 8.04 -12.67 12.18
C VAL A 243 9.05 -13.52 11.41
N TYR A 244 10.23 -12.97 11.06
CA TYR A 244 11.22 -13.67 10.24
C TYR A 244 12.66 -13.29 10.55
N SER A 245 13.54 -14.30 10.50
CA SER A 245 14.92 -14.07 10.10
C SER A 245 15.00 -13.87 8.58
N SER A 246 15.63 -12.78 8.16
CA SER A 246 16.70 -12.76 7.15
C SER A 246 16.59 -11.56 6.21
N LYS A 247 17.55 -10.63 6.31
CA LYS A 247 18.01 -9.65 5.30
C LYS A 247 16.98 -8.67 4.71
N VAL A 248 15.82 -9.09 4.20
CA VAL A 248 14.79 -8.20 3.65
C VAL A 248 14.26 -7.29 4.75
N PHE A 249 13.94 -7.84 5.92
CA PHE A 249 13.49 -7.06 7.08
C PHE A 249 14.54 -6.01 7.48
N ASP A 250 15.80 -6.43 7.69
CA ASP A 250 16.90 -5.51 8.06
C ASP A 250 17.07 -4.38 7.03
N VAL A 251 16.96 -4.70 5.75
CA VAL A 251 17.07 -3.72 4.67
C VAL A 251 15.86 -2.80 4.66
N PHE A 252 14.65 -3.33 4.83
CA PHE A 252 13.40 -2.55 4.85
C PHE A 252 13.35 -1.61 6.06
N SER A 253 13.69 -2.08 7.26
CA SER A 253 13.77 -1.26 8.47
C SER A 253 14.83 -0.16 8.36
N ARG A 254 16.01 -0.47 7.80
CA ARG A 254 17.00 0.57 7.49
C ARG A 254 16.48 1.56 6.47
N PHE A 255 15.82 1.09 5.42
CA PHE A 255 15.22 1.92 4.38
C PHE A 255 14.17 2.87 4.97
N LEU A 256 13.24 2.37 5.79
CA LEU A 256 12.24 3.18 6.48
C LEU A 256 12.90 4.22 7.40
N LYS A 257 13.90 3.81 8.19
CA LYS A 257 14.65 4.75 9.03
C LYS A 257 15.34 5.85 8.21
N MET A 258 15.91 5.49 7.06
CA MET A 258 16.51 6.45 6.14
C MET A 258 15.49 7.44 5.58
N MET A 259 14.35 6.94 5.10
CA MET A 259 13.27 7.74 4.53
C MET A 259 12.60 8.65 5.56
N LEU A 260 12.35 8.17 6.78
CA LEU A 260 11.56 8.88 7.79
C LEU A 260 12.39 9.79 8.69
N HIS A 261 13.64 9.42 8.99
CA HIS A 261 14.41 10.06 10.06
C HIS A 261 15.78 10.57 9.64
N ASN A 262 16.46 9.92 8.67
CA ASN A 262 17.84 10.27 8.33
C ASN A 262 17.98 11.13 7.07
N ARG A 263 16.93 11.85 6.66
CA ARG A 263 16.98 12.80 5.55
C ARG A 263 17.69 14.11 5.89
N ARG A 264 18.08 14.31 7.16
CA ARG A 264 18.64 15.59 7.65
C ARG A 264 17.76 16.80 7.34
N LEU A 265 16.45 16.58 7.19
CA LEU A 265 15.47 17.64 7.05
C LEU A 265 15.05 18.15 8.43
N PRO A 266 14.64 19.41 8.56
CA PRO A 266 14.12 19.94 9.82
C PRO A 266 12.94 19.14 10.36
N THR A 267 12.79 19.10 11.69
CA THR A 267 11.60 18.51 12.32
C THR A 267 10.34 19.20 11.82
N GLY A 268 9.36 18.42 11.35
CA GLY A 268 8.11 18.96 10.79
C GLY A 268 8.24 19.48 9.35
N TYR A 269 9.35 19.20 8.67
CA TYR A 269 9.50 19.49 7.24
C TYR A 269 8.28 18.99 6.46
N ARG A 270 7.71 19.89 5.66
CA ARG A 270 6.69 19.57 4.67
C ARG A 270 7.24 19.91 3.31
N MET A 271 7.03 19.00 2.37
CA MET A 271 7.40 19.27 0.99
C MET A 271 6.61 20.48 0.47
N PRO A 272 7.27 21.45 -0.17
CA PRO A 272 6.58 22.57 -0.80
C PRO A 272 5.50 22.08 -1.77
N GLY A 273 4.28 22.62 -1.65
CA GLY A 273 3.15 22.26 -2.50
C GLY A 273 2.46 20.94 -2.17
N ALA A 274 2.86 20.24 -1.09
CA ALA A 274 2.08 19.11 -0.59
C ALA A 274 0.71 19.60 -0.06
N PRO A 275 -0.42 19.13 -0.60
CA PRO A 275 -1.74 19.45 -0.08
C PRO A 275 -1.85 19.04 1.39
N SER A 276 -2.59 19.83 2.15
CA SER A 276 -2.96 19.48 3.51
C SER A 276 -3.96 18.32 3.51
N VAL A 277 -4.06 17.58 4.63
CA VAL A 277 -5.10 16.56 4.84
C VAL A 277 -6.50 17.10 4.47
N TYR A 278 -6.77 18.37 4.77
CA TYR A 278 -8.04 19.04 4.51
C TYR A 278 -8.30 19.31 3.02
N ASP A 279 -7.26 19.60 2.25
CA ASP A 279 -7.39 19.85 0.80
C ASP A 279 -7.80 18.59 0.04
N VAL A 280 -7.52 17.42 0.61
CA VAL A 280 -7.82 16.12 -0.01
C VAL A 280 -9.28 15.71 0.15
N PHE A 281 -9.90 16.10 1.26
CA PHE A 281 -11.31 15.78 1.56
C PHE A 281 -12.26 16.95 1.32
N SER A 282 -11.75 18.10 0.86
CA SER A 282 -12.60 19.22 0.48
C SER A 282 -13.26 18.91 -0.87
N PRO A 283 -14.61 18.93 -0.98
CA PRO A 283 -15.26 18.80 -2.27
C PRO A 283 -14.79 19.94 -3.18
N PRO A 284 -14.63 19.71 -4.50
CA PRO A 284 -14.34 20.78 -5.43
C PRO A 284 -15.43 21.83 -5.28
N LEU A 285 -15.05 23.06 -4.92
CA LEU A 285 -15.95 24.21 -4.96
C LEU A 285 -16.36 24.39 -6.41
N THR A 286 -17.48 23.76 -6.80
CA THR A 286 -18.14 24.04 -8.07
C THR A 286 -18.61 25.48 -7.98
N SER A 287 -17.85 26.38 -8.61
CA SER A 287 -18.28 27.73 -8.95
C SER A 287 -19.39 27.64 -9.99
N SER A 288 -20.57 27.26 -9.55
CA SER A 288 -21.82 27.45 -10.27
C SER A 288 -22.54 28.64 -9.63
N GLU A 289 -22.15 29.85 -10.03
CA GLU A 289 -23.06 30.97 -9.93
C GLU A 289 -24.34 30.69 -10.74
N ALA A 290 -25.46 31.14 -10.17
CA ALA A 290 -26.77 31.31 -10.80
C ALA A 290 -27.58 30.04 -11.12
N SER A 291 -28.48 29.67 -10.20
CA SER A 291 -29.87 30.08 -10.39
C SER A 291 -30.66 29.81 -9.11
N ALA A 292 -31.06 30.88 -8.44
CA ALA A 292 -32.12 30.86 -7.46
C ALA A 292 -33.37 30.19 -8.08
N LYS A 293 -33.78 29.06 -7.50
CA LYS A 293 -35.18 28.67 -7.49
C LYS A 293 -35.57 28.37 -6.05
N THR A 294 -35.99 29.45 -5.42
CA THR A 294 -37.07 29.53 -4.44
C THR A 294 -37.88 28.24 -4.32
N PHE A 295 -37.74 27.55 -3.20
CA PHE A 295 -38.83 26.77 -2.64
C PHE A 295 -39.04 27.24 -1.21
N SER A 296 -39.96 28.19 -1.07
CA SER A 296 -40.47 28.70 0.20
C SER A 296 -41.38 27.65 0.83
N GLN A 297 -41.24 27.41 2.14
CA GLN A 297 -42.31 27.41 3.17
C GLN A 297 -41.83 26.75 4.48
N PRO A 298 -42.48 26.97 5.64
CA PRO A 298 -42.28 28.17 6.44
C PRO A 298 -41.80 27.83 7.88
N MET A 299 -41.33 28.87 8.57
CA MET A 299 -41.14 28.86 10.02
C MET A 299 -42.46 28.57 10.75
N GLU A 300 -42.47 27.55 11.60
CA GLU A 300 -43.22 27.62 12.85
C GLU A 300 -42.22 27.62 14.01
N ARG A 301 -42.20 28.76 14.69
CA ARG A 301 -41.63 28.91 16.03
C ARG A 301 -42.64 28.31 17.00
N ASP A 302 -42.18 27.46 17.90
CA ASP A 302 -42.69 27.50 19.25
C ASP A 302 -41.53 27.43 20.23
N ALA A 303 -41.41 28.51 21.00
CA ALA A 303 -40.55 28.62 22.15
C ALA A 303 -41.30 28.08 23.36
N SER A 304 -40.65 27.25 24.17
CA SER A 304 -41.03 27.07 25.57
C SER A 304 -39.77 26.77 26.39
N SER A 305 -39.39 27.80 27.12
CA SER A 305 -38.39 27.85 28.18
C SER A 305 -38.73 26.92 29.34
N GLY A 306 -37.71 26.28 29.91
CA GLY A 306 -37.81 25.57 31.18
C GLY A 306 -36.44 25.49 31.85
N SER A 307 -36.08 26.53 32.59
CA SER A 307 -34.91 26.60 33.45
C SER A 307 -35.15 25.88 34.78
N SER A 308 -34.20 25.07 35.24
CA SER A 308 -33.99 24.83 36.67
C SER A 308 -32.53 24.48 36.98
N SER A 309 -32.02 25.25 37.94
CA SER A 309 -30.74 25.16 38.65
C SER A 309 -30.66 23.95 39.58
N GLY A 310 -29.46 23.41 39.80
CA GLY A 310 -29.20 22.45 40.87
C GLY A 310 -27.72 22.19 41.08
N SER A 311 -27.14 22.90 42.05
CA SER A 311 -25.78 22.70 42.60
C SER A 311 -25.62 21.33 43.28
N GLY A 312 -24.42 20.76 43.25
CA GLY A 312 -24.09 19.57 44.05
C GLY A 312 -22.68 19.07 43.85
N SER A 313 -21.74 19.65 44.58
CA SER A 313 -20.39 19.13 44.82
C SER A 313 -20.44 17.80 45.58
N ASN A 314 -19.57 16.84 45.22
CA ASN A 314 -18.85 16.01 46.19
C ASN A 314 -17.65 15.30 45.54
N SER A 315 -16.49 15.55 46.14
CA SER A 315 -15.24 14.85 45.95
C SER A 315 -15.30 13.51 46.69
N THR A 316 -14.75 12.44 46.12
CA THR A 316 -14.16 11.35 46.90
C THR A 316 -13.15 10.59 46.05
N SER A 317 -11.92 10.56 46.57
CA SER A 317 -10.81 9.75 46.10
C SER A 317 -11.08 8.27 46.37
N SER A 318 -10.80 7.40 45.40
CA SER A 318 -10.35 6.05 45.69
C SER A 318 -9.35 5.61 44.64
N THR A 319 -8.14 5.32 45.12
CA THR A 319 -7.04 4.69 44.40
C THR A 319 -7.37 3.21 44.26
N VAL A 320 -7.45 2.71 43.03
CA VAL A 320 -7.41 1.27 42.75
C VAL A 320 -6.40 1.06 41.64
N GLU A 321 -5.32 0.37 41.99
CA GLU A 321 -4.34 -0.20 41.07
C GLU A 321 -5.06 -1.16 40.12
N GLY A 322 -4.90 -0.94 38.82
CA GLY A 322 -5.45 -1.79 37.77
C GLY A 322 -4.46 -1.87 36.61
N GLU A 323 -3.98 -3.07 36.35
CA GLU A 323 -3.12 -3.47 35.23
C GLU A 323 -3.62 -2.92 33.88
N PRO A 324 -2.74 -2.53 32.94
CA PRO A 324 -3.17 -2.21 31.58
C PRO A 324 -3.53 -3.52 30.87
N SER A 325 -4.79 -3.91 31.02
CA SER A 325 -5.46 -4.90 30.18
C SER A 325 -5.43 -4.44 28.72
N GLY A 326 -5.21 -5.42 27.85
CA GLY A 326 -4.91 -5.23 26.43
C GLY A 326 -5.88 -4.31 25.70
N ILE A 327 -5.30 -3.50 24.82
CA ILE A 327 -6.03 -2.74 23.81
C ILE A 327 -6.75 -3.74 22.91
N THR A 328 -8.03 -3.94 23.18
CA THR A 328 -8.96 -4.60 22.26
C THR A 328 -9.23 -3.59 21.15
N TRP A 329 -8.63 -3.83 19.98
CA TRP A 329 -8.95 -3.10 18.77
C TRP A 329 -10.38 -3.48 18.37
N GLY A 330 -11.36 -2.69 18.82
CA GLY A 330 -12.74 -2.80 18.36
C GLY A 330 -12.78 -2.64 16.84
N ALA A 331 -13.67 -3.41 16.19
CA ALA A 331 -13.92 -3.30 14.76
C ALA A 331 -14.25 -1.85 14.40
N LEU A 332 -13.32 -1.17 13.71
CA LEU A 332 -13.56 0.16 13.18
C LEU A 332 -14.64 0.08 12.11
N PRO A 333 -15.59 1.03 12.04
CA PRO A 333 -16.52 1.11 10.93
C PRO A 333 -15.75 1.13 9.61
N SER A 334 -16.24 0.41 8.59
CA SER A 334 -15.70 0.46 7.23
C SER A 334 -15.40 1.91 6.85
N LEU A 335 -14.14 2.18 6.48
CA LEU A 335 -13.66 3.48 6.04
C LEU A 335 -14.56 4.06 4.94
N VAL A 336 -15.16 3.19 4.12
CA VAL A 336 -16.07 3.58 3.05
C VAL A 336 -17.36 4.19 3.59
N SER A 337 -17.92 3.65 4.68
CA SER A 337 -19.11 4.21 5.32
C SER A 337 -18.82 5.49 6.10
N ALA A 338 -17.61 5.64 6.64
CA ALA A 338 -17.19 6.86 7.32
C ALA A 338 -16.83 7.98 6.33
N LEU A 339 -16.15 7.65 5.23
CA LEU A 339 -15.78 8.59 4.15
C LEU A 339 -16.98 9.00 3.29
N LYS A 340 -17.91 8.08 2.95
CA LYS A 340 -19.15 8.41 2.23
C LYS A 340 -20.19 9.14 3.07
N ARG A 341 -20.06 9.16 4.41
CA ARG A 341 -20.88 10.01 5.30
C ARG A 341 -20.27 11.38 5.55
N TRP A 342 -18.99 11.56 5.20
CA TRP A 342 -18.26 12.81 5.38
C TRP A 342 -18.25 13.67 4.11
N LEU A 343 -18.28 13.02 2.93
CA LEU A 343 -18.69 13.60 1.64
C LEU A 343 -20.21 13.69 1.56
#